data_AF-A0A4Y8ZL13-F1
#
_entry.id   AF-A0A4Y8ZL13-F1
#
_cell.length_a   1.000
_cell.length_b   1.000
_cell.length_c   1.000
_cell.angle_alpha   90.00
_cell.angle_beta   90.00
_cell.angle_gamma   90.00
#
_symmetry.space_group_name_H-M   'P 1'
#
loop_
_entity.id
_entity.type
_entity.pdbx_description
1 polymer ?
#
loop_
_entity_poly.entity_id
_entity_poly.type
_entity_poly.pdbx_seq_one_letter_code
_entity_poly.pdbx_strand_id
1 'polypeptide(L)'
;MLHRWFLSHPRSVGESYWEHAAVAGRFGAVMVVGGIACLVHALFPALFPRTASDRVKRLYQQMKSRQPAFAAKPAAFQDPAWQLEYEI
;
A
#
# COMPACT_ATOMS: atom_id res chain seq x y z
N MET A 1 13.37 26.51 7.84
CA MET A 1 12.01 25.97 7.60
C MET A 1 12.01 24.75 6.68
N LEU A 2 12.65 24.81 5.49
CA LEU A 2 12.75 23.67 4.55
C LEU A 2 13.24 22.37 5.20
N HIS A 3 14.27 22.46 6.04
CA HIS A 3 14.80 21.30 6.76
C HIS A 3 13.73 20.55 7.58
N ARG A 4 12.90 21.29 8.34
CA ARG A 4 11.90 20.70 9.24
C ARG A 4 10.76 20.01 8.49
N TRP A 5 10.36 20.55 7.34
CA TRP A 5 9.19 20.06 6.59
C TRP A 5 9.55 19.00 5.55
N PHE A 6 10.74 19.06 4.96
CA PHE A 6 11.09 18.20 3.81
C PHE A 6 12.28 17.28 4.06
N LEU A 7 13.24 17.67 4.90
CA LEU A 7 14.52 16.96 4.99
C LEU A 7 14.73 16.21 6.29
N SER A 8 14.02 16.56 7.36
CA SER A 8 14.13 15.93 8.68
C SER A 8 13.65 14.48 8.64
N HIS A 9 12.46 14.26 8.08
CA HIS A 9 11.85 12.93 8.04
C HIS A 9 12.59 11.96 7.11
N PRO A 10 12.88 12.28 5.82
CA PRO A 10 13.66 11.38 4.98
C PRO A 10 15.01 11.01 5.60
N ARG A 11 15.73 11.99 6.16
CA ARG A 11 17.00 11.71 6.85
C ARG A 11 16.86 10.82 8.07
N SER A 12 15.77 10.96 8.84
CA SER A 12 15.53 10.12 10.02
C SER A 12 15.38 8.63 9.68
N VAL A 13 15.04 8.31 8.43
CA VAL A 13 14.91 6.94 7.92
C VAL A 13 16.02 6.57 6.92
N GLY A 14 17.07 7.40 6.81
CA GLY A 14 18.23 7.12 5.96
C GLY A 14 18.02 7.37 4.45
N GLU A 15 17.00 8.14 4.06
CA GLU A 15 16.67 8.42 2.65
C GLU A 15 16.95 9.88 2.28
N SER A 16 17.30 10.13 1.02
CA SER A 16 17.25 11.47 0.44
C SER A 16 15.79 11.90 0.20
N TYR A 17 15.57 13.21 0.06
CA TYR A 17 14.23 13.75 -0.20
C TYR A 17 13.56 13.10 -1.43
N TRP A 18 14.31 12.96 -2.52
CA TRP A 18 13.76 12.44 -3.78
C TRP A 18 13.47 10.94 -3.73
N GLU A 19 14.30 10.15 -3.03
CA GLU A 19 14.01 8.73 -2.78
C GLU A 19 12.72 8.56 -1.98
N HIS A 20 12.61 9.29 -0.87
CA HIS A 20 11.44 9.24 0.00
C HIS A 20 10.18 9.70 -0.72
N ALA A 21 10.26 10.84 -1.44
CA ALA A 21 9.14 11.38 -2.20
C ALA A 21 8.68 10.45 -3.32
N ALA A 22 9.61 9.81 -4.05
CA ALA A 22 9.26 8.87 -5.11
C ALA A 22 8.59 7.61 -4.55
N VAL A 23 9.09 7.08 -3.43
CA VAL A 23 8.50 5.94 -2.72
C VAL A 23 7.09 6.28 -2.23
N ALA A 24 6.95 7.36 -1.47
CA ALA A 24 5.67 7.80 -0.92
C ALA A 24 4.67 8.13 -2.02
N GLY A 25 5.11 8.80 -3.09
CA GLY A 25 4.27 9.14 -4.23
C GLY A 25 3.74 7.91 -4.97
N ARG A 26 4.59 6.90 -5.23
CA ARG A 26 4.15 5.63 -5.86
C ARG A 26 3.19 4.86 -4.96
N PHE A 27 3.46 4.82 -3.66
CA PHE A 27 2.58 4.18 -2.68
C PHE A 27 1.20 4.86 -2.66
N GLY A 28 1.17 6.19 -2.54
CA GLY A 28 -0.06 6.98 -2.57
C GLY A 28 -0.84 6.86 -3.87
N ALA A 29 -0.18 6.85 -5.03
CA ALA A 29 -0.84 6.64 -6.32
C ALA A 29 -1.57 5.29 -6.39
N VAL A 30 -0.97 4.22 -5.85
CA VAL A 30 -1.61 2.90 -5.78
C VAL A 30 -2.82 2.92 -4.82
N MET A 31 -2.73 3.63 -3.69
CA MET A 31 -3.86 3.83 -2.77
C MET A 31 -5.02 4.55 -3.44
N VAL A 32 -4.76 5.66 -4.14
CA VAL A 32 -5.79 6.45 -4.83
C VAL A 32 -6.49 5.61 -5.90
N VAL A 33 -5.73 4.88 -6.72
CA VAL A 33 -6.30 3.98 -7.73
C VAL A 33 -7.16 2.89 -7.09
N GLY A 34 -6.69 2.26 -6.01
CA GLY A 34 -7.47 1.26 -5.29
C GLY A 34 -8.76 1.83 -4.69
N GLY A 35 -8.70 3.03 -4.11
CA GLY A 35 -9.85 3.75 -3.56
C GLY A 35 -10.87 4.10 -4.64
N ILE A 36 -10.44 4.63 -5.79
CA ILE A 36 -11.32 4.92 -6.92
C ILE A 36 -11.98 3.64 -7.43
N ALA A 37 -11.21 2.55 -7.59
CA ALA A 37 -11.76 1.26 -8.02
C ALA A 37 -12.84 0.75 -7.05
N CYS A 38 -12.60 0.84 -5.75
CA CYS A 38 -13.57 0.48 -4.70
C CYS A 38 -14.86 1.32 -4.79
N LEU A 39 -14.73 2.64 -4.98
CA LEU A 39 -15.89 3.53 -5.13
C LEU A 39 -16.70 3.23 -6.40
N VAL A 40 -16.03 2.95 -7.52
CA VAL A 40 -16.72 2.56 -8.77
C VAL A 40 -17.40 1.20 -8.59
N HIS A 41 -16.75 0.24 -7.93
CA HIS A 41 -17.35 -1.05 -7.61
C HIS A 41 -18.60 -0.92 -6.74
N ALA A 42 -18.59 -0.01 -5.76
CA ALA A 42 -19.76 0.24 -4.91
C ALA A 42 -20.98 0.75 -5.70
N LEU A 43 -20.76 1.45 -6.81
CA LEU A 43 -21.83 1.89 -7.73
C LEU A 43 -22.18 0.81 -8.77
N PHE A 44 -21.17 0.06 -9.22
CA PHE A 44 -21.29 -0.95 -10.28
C PHE A 44 -20.56 -2.25 -9.87
N PRO A 45 -21.23 -3.18 -9.16
CA PRO A 45 -20.57 -4.34 -8.56
C PRO A 45 -19.89 -5.29 -9.55
N ALA A 46 -20.24 -5.26 -10.84
CA ALA A 46 -19.57 -6.04 -11.87
C ALA A 46 -18.19 -5.47 -12.28
N LEU A 47 -17.89 -4.21 -11.94
CA LEU A 47 -16.66 -3.53 -12.31
C LEU A 47 -15.62 -3.63 -11.19
N PHE A 48 -14.36 -3.86 -11.57
CA PHE A 48 -13.21 -3.90 -10.66
C PHE A 48 -13.31 -4.85 -9.45
N PRO A 49 -13.90 -6.06 -9.54
CA PRO A 49 -14.27 -6.89 -8.39
C PRO A 49 -13.13 -7.39 -7.49
N ARG A 50 -11.86 -7.11 -7.81
CA ARG A 50 -10.68 -7.50 -7.01
C ARG A 50 -9.66 -6.38 -6.91
N THR A 51 -9.90 -5.26 -7.60
CA THR A 51 -8.83 -4.30 -7.89
C THR A 51 -8.38 -3.62 -6.62
N ALA A 52 -9.31 -3.25 -5.73
CA ALA A 52 -8.95 -2.57 -4.50
C ALA A 52 -8.15 -3.49 -3.57
N SER A 53 -8.62 -4.73 -3.41
CA SER A 53 -8.03 -5.78 -2.59
C SER A 53 -6.64 -6.15 -3.07
N ASP A 54 -6.44 -6.33 -4.38
CA ASP A 54 -5.12 -6.59 -4.96
C ASP A 54 -4.15 -5.43 -4.71
N ARG A 55 -4.62 -4.17 -4.79
CA ARG A 55 -3.79 -3.00 -4.45
C ARG A 55 -3.45 -2.99 -2.96
N VAL A 56 -4.39 -3.26 -2.06
CA VAL A 56 -4.14 -3.34 -0.61
C VAL A 56 -3.14 -4.44 -0.30
N LYS A 57 -3.30 -5.65 -0.86
CA LYS A 57 -2.37 -6.76 -0.70
C LYS A 57 -0.96 -6.39 -1.18
N ARG A 58 -0.86 -5.71 -2.32
CA ARG A 58 0.42 -5.21 -2.85
C ARG A 58 1.08 -4.21 -1.90
N LEU A 59 0.33 -3.23 -1.41
CA LEU A 59 0.83 -2.22 -0.46
C LEU A 59 1.26 -2.86 0.86
N TYR A 60 0.48 -3.81 1.36
CA TYR A 60 0.82 -4.61 2.54
C TYR A 60 2.14 -5.35 2.36
N GLN A 61 2.35 -6.03 1.22
CA GLN A 61 3.60 -6.72 0.94
C GLN A 61 4.79 -5.75 0.88
N GLN A 62 4.61 -4.55 0.30
CA GLN A 62 5.64 -3.52 0.31
C GLN A 62 6.00 -3.08 1.74
N MET A 63 5.01 -2.83 2.60
CA MET A 63 5.26 -2.47 4.01
C MET A 63 5.98 -3.59 4.75
N LYS A 64 5.52 -4.83 4.57
CA LYS A 64 6.10 -6.01 5.21
C LYS A 64 7.54 -6.27 4.77
N SER A 65 7.89 -6.04 3.50
CA SER A 65 9.27 -6.19 3.01
C SER A 65 10.27 -5.26 3.71
N ARG A 66 9.80 -4.16 4.31
CA ARG A 66 10.60 -3.20 5.07
C ARG A 66 10.67 -3.51 6.57
N GLN A 67 10.04 -4.59 7.01
CA GLN A 67 10.02 -5.02 8.41
C GLN A 67 10.68 -6.40 8.52
N PRO A 68 12.01 -6.47 8.79
CA PRO A 68 12.74 -7.75 8.79
C PRO A 68 12.13 -8.82 9.69
N ALA A 69 11.63 -8.44 10.87
CA ALA A 69 10.98 -9.35 11.81
C ALA A 69 9.66 -9.95 11.30
N PHE A 70 8.99 -9.26 10.36
CA PHE A 70 7.71 -9.70 9.78
C PHE A 70 7.87 -10.26 8.37
N ALA A 71 8.98 -9.98 7.68
CA ALA A 71 9.26 -10.47 6.34
C ALA A 71 9.29 -12.02 6.27
N ALA A 72 9.76 -12.68 7.34
CA ALA A 72 9.89 -14.13 7.40
C ALA A 72 8.56 -14.89 7.56
N LYS A 73 7.51 -14.24 8.08
CA LYS A 73 6.17 -14.85 8.20
C LYS A 73 5.47 -14.81 6.85
N PRO A 74 4.60 -15.76 6.46
CA PRO A 74 3.74 -15.61 5.30
C PRO A 74 2.80 -14.39 5.47
N ALA A 75 2.30 -13.83 4.37
CA ALA A 75 1.37 -12.70 4.48
C ALA A 75 0.01 -13.19 4.99
N ALA A 76 -0.65 -12.41 5.85
CA ALA A 76 -1.91 -12.84 6.47
C ALA A 76 -2.97 -13.29 5.45
N PHE A 77 -3.05 -12.62 4.29
CA PHE A 77 -3.98 -12.98 3.22
C PHE A 77 -3.64 -14.28 2.46
N GLN A 78 -2.52 -14.92 2.76
CA GLN A 78 -2.18 -16.25 2.26
C GLN A 78 -2.69 -17.35 3.18
N ASP A 79 -3.09 -17.00 4.41
CA ASP A 79 -3.75 -17.94 5.33
C ASP A 79 -5.14 -18.29 4.76
N PRO A 80 -5.47 -19.59 4.59
CA PRO A 80 -6.80 -20.02 4.16
C PRO A 80 -7.93 -19.43 5.01
N ALA A 81 -7.71 -19.18 6.31
CA ALA A 81 -8.68 -18.54 7.19
C ALA A 81 -8.97 -17.07 6.84
N TRP A 82 -8.13 -16.45 6.01
CA TRP A 82 -8.25 -15.05 5.58
C TRP A 82 -8.79 -14.91 4.15
N GLN A 83 -9.04 -16.01 3.43
CA GLN A 83 -9.60 -15.99 2.08
C GLN A 83 -11.08 -15.59 2.16
N LEU A 84 -11.34 -14.28 2.16
CA LEU A 84 -12.69 -13.73 2.10
C LEU A 84 -13.35 -14.16 0.79
N GLU A 85 -14.56 -14.72 0.87
CA GLU A 85 -15.37 -15.10 -0.30
C GLU A 85 -15.70 -13.88 -1.19
N TYR A 86 -15.60 -12.68 -0.64
CA TYR A 86 -15.77 -11.41 -1.36
C TYR A 86 -14.53 -10.54 -1.22
N GLU A 87 -13.97 -10.16 -2.35
CA GLU A 87 -12.98 -9.08 -2.45
C GLU A 87 -13.60 -7.96 -3.28
N ILE A 88 -13.13 -6.73 -3.04
CA ILE A 88 -13.48 -5.49 -3.75
C ILE A 88 -12.27 -5.04 -4.56
#